data_AF-A0A1X6YPX6-F1
#
_entry.id   AF-A0A1X6YPX6-F1
#
_cell.length_a   1.000
_cell.length_b   1.000
_cell.length_c   1.000
_cell.angle_alpha   90.00
_cell.angle_beta   90.00
_cell.angle_gamma   90.00
#
_symmetry.space_group_name_H-M   'P 1'
#
loop_
_entity.id
_entity.type
_entity.pdbx_description
1 polymer ?
#
loop_
_entity_poly.entity_id
_entity_poly.type
_entity_poly.pdbx_seq_one_letter_code
_entity_poly.pdbx_strand_id
1 'polypeptide(L)'
;MRLELSDPIWTRLYGPYGVRDVPGQLGRLAARWDAEEAQHLFWEELHHQEELYPVSYAALPWLVEIAPQSEPVLEFYAQALFCAQRRSDAGARFRGLSLEAADHAHPWLPADRRLREEDMAVLAVLDAWLDGAGDGLARLCLDRVPAERPFVAVQLAGGHAGWHGARDLPHAMQMWADGESLTAIRAEGAPDATDRRLAGEIALAIGDRQPALAAFLRDYVAEAPPA
;
A
#
# COMPACT_ATOMS: atom_id res chain seq x y z
N MET A 1 -4.45 -16.77 -0.19
CA MET A 1 -3.85 -17.78 -1.09
C MET A 1 -2.52 -17.24 -1.57
N ARG A 2 -1.54 -18.11 -1.85
CA ARG A 2 -0.22 -17.77 -2.35
C ARG A 2 0.02 -18.56 -3.63
N LEU A 3 0.45 -17.90 -4.70
CA LEU A 3 0.78 -18.58 -5.97
C LEU A 3 2.10 -19.34 -5.83
N GLU A 4 2.16 -20.56 -6.35
CA GLU A 4 3.42 -21.30 -6.39
C GLU A 4 4.43 -20.56 -7.27
N LEU A 5 5.71 -20.50 -6.86
CA LEU A 5 6.74 -19.78 -7.63
C LEU A 5 7.00 -20.39 -9.00
N SER A 6 6.64 -21.65 -9.20
CA SER A 6 6.72 -22.37 -10.48
C SER A 6 5.50 -22.19 -11.38
N ASP A 7 4.47 -21.46 -10.92
CA ASP A 7 3.25 -21.27 -11.70
C ASP A 7 3.56 -20.49 -13.00
N PRO A 8 3.14 -20.99 -14.18
CA PRO A 8 3.41 -20.31 -15.44
C PRO A 8 2.80 -18.91 -15.54
N ILE A 9 1.82 -18.54 -14.71
CA ILE A 9 1.24 -17.19 -14.73
C ILE A 9 2.25 -16.09 -14.42
N TRP A 10 3.31 -16.38 -13.65
CA TRP A 10 4.39 -15.41 -13.38
C TRP A 10 5.03 -14.86 -14.66
N THR A 11 4.95 -15.60 -15.76
CA THR A 11 5.44 -15.15 -17.07
C THR A 11 4.57 -14.09 -17.76
N ARG A 12 3.42 -13.74 -17.15
CA ARG A 12 2.44 -12.75 -17.62
C ARG A 12 2.09 -11.69 -16.57
N LEU A 13 2.43 -11.92 -15.29
CA LEU A 13 2.31 -10.93 -14.24
C LEU A 13 3.39 -9.86 -14.43
N TYR A 14 2.98 -8.69 -14.92
CA TYR A 14 3.87 -7.57 -15.19
C TYR A 14 3.95 -6.62 -14.00
N GLY A 15 5.07 -5.89 -13.94
CA GLY A 15 5.30 -4.72 -13.10
C GLY A 15 5.55 -3.45 -13.95
N PRO A 16 6.17 -2.40 -13.37
CA PRO A 16 6.39 -1.11 -14.05
C PRO A 16 7.29 -1.23 -15.29
N TYR A 17 8.15 -2.24 -15.32
CA TYR A 17 9.12 -2.48 -16.39
C TYR A 17 8.83 -3.78 -17.17
N GLY A 18 7.57 -4.23 -17.17
CA GLY A 18 7.13 -5.47 -17.82
C GLY A 18 7.27 -6.70 -16.96
N VAL A 19 7.39 -7.87 -17.61
CA VAL A 19 7.51 -9.15 -16.91
C VAL A 19 8.97 -9.37 -16.50
N ARG A 20 9.19 -9.57 -15.21
CA ARG A 20 10.52 -9.70 -14.58
C ARG A 20 10.54 -10.96 -13.71
N ASP A 21 11.74 -11.39 -13.30
CA ASP A 21 11.93 -12.60 -12.49
C ASP A 21 11.64 -12.36 -10.99
N VAL A 22 10.45 -11.84 -10.69
CA VAL A 22 9.93 -11.71 -9.32
C VAL A 22 9.82 -13.07 -8.61
N PRO A 23 9.36 -14.18 -9.22
CA PRO A 23 9.34 -15.46 -8.51
C PRO A 23 10.75 -15.94 -8.12
N GLY A 24 11.76 -15.71 -8.94
CA GLY A 24 13.15 -15.99 -8.61
C GLY A 24 13.68 -15.14 -7.44
N GLN A 25 13.36 -13.84 -7.42
CA GLN A 25 13.68 -12.94 -6.30
C GLN A 25 13.01 -13.40 -5.00
N LEU A 26 11.70 -13.69 -5.03
CA LEU A 26 10.96 -14.21 -3.88
C LEU A 26 11.54 -15.55 -3.38
N GLY A 27 11.92 -16.44 -4.30
CA GLY A 27 12.56 -17.71 -3.96
C GLY A 27 13.92 -17.53 -3.24
N ARG A 28 14.74 -16.56 -3.67
CA ARG A 28 16.00 -16.23 -2.99
C ARG A 28 15.76 -15.64 -1.61
N LEU A 29 14.84 -14.68 -1.49
CA LEU A 29 14.46 -14.08 -0.21
C LEU A 29 13.88 -15.11 0.77
N ALA A 30 13.09 -16.07 0.28
CA ALA A 30 12.54 -17.15 1.10
C ALA A 30 13.63 -18.10 1.60
N ALA A 31 14.65 -18.37 0.78
CA ALA A 31 15.78 -19.20 1.18
C ALA A 31 16.70 -18.47 2.18
N ARG A 32 16.90 -17.17 1.97
CA ARG A 32 17.66 -16.30 2.86
C ARG A 32 17.25 -14.86 2.64
N TRP A 33 16.67 -14.25 3.68
CA TRP A 33 16.30 -12.84 3.63
C TRP A 33 17.53 -11.96 3.42
N ASP A 34 17.46 -11.10 2.41
CA ASP A 34 18.45 -10.06 2.11
C ASP A 34 17.73 -8.72 1.99
N ALA A 35 18.18 -7.73 2.77
CA ALA A 35 17.48 -6.46 2.89
C ALA A 35 17.64 -5.58 1.64
N GLU A 36 18.77 -5.65 0.95
CA GLU A 36 19.03 -4.88 -0.27
C GLU A 36 18.22 -5.44 -1.44
N GLU A 37 18.18 -6.77 -1.58
CA GLU A 37 17.33 -7.44 -2.56
C GLU A 37 15.84 -7.18 -2.30
N ALA A 38 15.40 -7.22 -1.03
CA ALA A 38 14.03 -6.88 -0.67
C ALA A 38 13.69 -5.43 -1.00
N GLN A 39 14.59 -4.48 -0.70
CA GLN A 39 14.40 -3.07 -1.02
C GLN A 39 14.28 -2.84 -2.54
N HIS A 40 15.12 -3.51 -3.33
CA HIS A 40 15.03 -3.48 -4.79
C HIS A 40 13.69 -4.05 -5.28
N LEU A 41 13.29 -5.23 -4.79
CA LEU A 41 12.00 -5.83 -5.12
C LEU A 41 10.84 -4.87 -4.83
N PHE A 42 10.81 -4.25 -3.65
CA PHE A 42 9.72 -3.36 -3.23
C PHE A 42 9.58 -2.14 -4.14
N TRP A 43 10.69 -1.45 -4.41
CA TRP A 43 10.65 -0.11 -4.99
C TRP A 43 10.95 -0.04 -6.48
N GLU A 44 11.47 -1.13 -7.08
CA GLU A 44 11.75 -1.18 -8.52
C GLU A 44 10.87 -2.18 -9.25
N GLU A 45 10.46 -3.28 -8.61
CA GLU A 45 9.74 -4.37 -9.29
C GLU A 45 8.25 -4.44 -8.92
N LEU A 46 7.88 -4.11 -7.67
CA LEU A 46 6.50 -4.23 -7.17
C LEU A 46 5.74 -2.90 -7.08
N HIS A 47 6.40 -1.75 -7.15
CA HIS A 47 5.75 -0.45 -7.03
C HIS A 47 6.52 0.61 -7.82
N HIS A 48 5.82 1.53 -8.47
CA HIS A 48 6.42 2.70 -9.10
C HIS A 48 5.43 3.88 -9.11
N GLN A 49 5.87 5.08 -8.69
CA GLN A 49 5.07 6.32 -8.73
C GLN A 49 3.62 6.16 -8.23
N GLU A 50 3.44 5.50 -7.07
CA GLU A 50 2.14 5.24 -6.45
C GLU A 50 1.24 4.23 -7.20
N GLU A 51 1.79 3.51 -8.17
CA GLU A 51 1.10 2.44 -8.89
C GLU A 51 1.50 1.06 -8.38
N LEU A 52 0.52 0.17 -8.40
CA LEU A 52 0.69 -1.26 -8.21
C LEU A 52 0.29 -1.97 -9.50
N TYR A 53 0.75 -3.22 -9.62
CA TYR A 53 0.59 -4.03 -10.80
C TYR A 53 0.18 -5.46 -10.40
N PRO A 54 -0.30 -6.30 -11.33
CA PRO A 54 -0.67 -7.68 -11.00
C PRO A 54 0.43 -8.47 -10.28
N VAL A 55 1.70 -8.21 -10.60
CA VAL A 55 2.84 -8.85 -9.91
C VAL A 55 2.97 -8.43 -8.44
N SER A 56 2.59 -7.19 -8.09
CA SER A 56 2.57 -6.68 -6.71
C SER A 56 1.63 -7.52 -5.85
N TYR A 57 0.42 -7.75 -6.34
CA TYR A 57 -0.60 -8.53 -5.65
C TYR A 57 -0.24 -10.01 -5.53
N ALA A 58 0.45 -10.57 -6.53
CA ALA A 58 0.96 -11.94 -6.45
C ALA A 58 2.12 -12.10 -5.46
N ALA A 59 2.95 -11.07 -5.29
CA ALA A 59 4.08 -11.07 -4.37
C ALA A 59 3.68 -10.85 -2.91
N LEU A 60 2.64 -10.07 -2.63
CA LEU A 60 2.23 -9.74 -1.26
C LEU A 60 1.99 -10.98 -0.36
N PRO A 61 1.25 -12.02 -0.78
CA PRO A 61 1.09 -13.23 0.04
C PRO A 61 2.41 -13.91 0.40
N TRP A 62 3.39 -13.89 -0.52
CA TRP A 62 4.73 -14.41 -0.24
C TRP A 62 5.45 -13.55 0.79
N LEU A 63 5.45 -12.23 0.60
CA LEU A 63 6.12 -11.31 1.51
C LEU A 63 5.55 -11.40 2.92
N VAL A 64 4.24 -11.52 3.09
CA VAL A 64 3.61 -11.68 4.41
C VAL A 64 4.10 -12.95 5.13
N GLU A 65 4.44 -14.01 4.39
CA GLU A 65 4.92 -15.26 4.98
C GLU A 65 6.41 -15.25 5.29
N ILE A 66 7.23 -14.70 4.39
CA ILE A 66 8.70 -14.86 4.46
C ILE A 66 9.41 -13.64 5.07
N ALA A 67 8.79 -12.46 5.02
CA ALA A 67 9.46 -11.23 5.40
C ALA A 67 9.52 -11.08 6.93
N PRO A 68 10.65 -10.57 7.48
CA PRO A 68 10.67 -10.11 8.85
C PRO A 68 9.73 -8.90 8.99
N GLN A 69 9.16 -8.70 10.17
CA GLN A 69 8.42 -7.48 10.51
C GLN A 69 9.36 -6.32 10.81
N SER A 70 10.33 -6.07 9.92
CA SER A 70 11.21 -4.91 9.97
C SER A 70 10.51 -3.68 9.42
N GLU A 71 11.06 -2.51 9.72
CA GLU A 71 10.48 -1.25 9.27
C GLU A 71 10.34 -1.12 7.75
N PRO A 72 11.37 -1.40 6.92
CA PRO A 72 11.21 -1.29 5.47
C PRO A 72 10.10 -2.17 4.89
N VAL A 73 9.85 -3.33 5.51
CA VAL A 73 8.76 -4.24 5.11
C VAL A 73 7.40 -3.64 5.47
N LEU A 74 7.27 -3.08 6.67
CA LEU A 74 6.04 -2.45 7.13
C LEU A 74 5.73 -1.16 6.36
N GLU A 75 6.75 -0.39 5.98
CA GLU A 75 6.63 0.77 5.10
C GLU A 75 6.11 0.35 3.72
N PHE A 76 6.67 -0.72 3.15
CA PHE A 76 6.18 -1.26 1.88
C PHE A 76 4.72 -1.73 1.99
N TYR A 77 4.34 -2.44 3.06
CA TYR A 77 2.94 -2.83 3.27
C TYR A 77 2.02 -1.62 3.39
N ALA A 78 2.41 -0.61 4.16
CA ALA A 78 1.63 0.62 4.31
C ALA A 78 1.43 1.33 2.96
N GLN A 79 2.50 1.44 2.17
CA GLN A 79 2.43 2.01 0.82
C GLN A 79 1.55 1.18 -0.11
N ALA A 80 1.69 -0.14 -0.11
CA ALA A 80 0.89 -1.03 -0.96
C ALA A 80 -0.61 -0.92 -0.62
N LEU A 81 -0.97 -0.90 0.67
CA LEU A 81 -2.36 -0.75 1.10
C LEU A 81 -2.93 0.63 0.72
N PHE A 82 -2.14 1.70 0.89
CA PHE A 82 -2.52 3.04 0.45
C PHE A 82 -2.77 3.07 -1.06
N CYS A 83 -1.82 2.58 -1.86
CA CYS A 83 -1.93 2.55 -3.32
C CYS A 83 -3.10 1.70 -3.82
N ALA A 84 -3.36 0.54 -3.20
CA ALA A 84 -4.44 -0.36 -3.61
C ALA A 84 -5.81 0.31 -3.54
N GLN A 85 -6.04 1.18 -2.54
CA GLN A 85 -7.32 1.86 -2.32
C GLN A 85 -7.43 3.24 -2.99
N ARG A 86 -6.34 3.76 -3.58
CA ARG A 86 -6.45 4.97 -4.40
C ARG A 86 -7.33 4.67 -5.60
N ARG A 87 -8.19 5.65 -5.94
CA ARG A 87 -9.17 5.62 -7.05
C ARG A 87 -8.77 4.59 -8.12
N SER A 88 -9.49 3.49 -8.14
CA SER A 88 -9.21 2.36 -9.00
C SER A 88 -9.43 2.72 -10.46
N ASP A 89 -8.77 1.96 -11.34
CA ASP A 89 -9.12 1.89 -12.76
C ASP A 89 -10.61 1.55 -12.86
N ALA A 90 -11.31 2.11 -13.84
CA ALA A 90 -12.77 2.08 -13.91
C ALA A 90 -13.33 0.65 -13.74
N GLY A 91 -13.87 0.34 -12.54
CA GLY A 91 -14.52 -0.94 -12.23
C GLY A 91 -13.70 -1.92 -11.37
N ALA A 92 -12.38 -1.73 -11.22
CA ALA A 92 -11.57 -2.57 -10.35
C ALA A 92 -11.78 -2.21 -8.87
N ARG A 93 -11.64 -3.18 -7.95
CA ARG A 93 -11.66 -2.90 -6.50
C ARG A 93 -10.35 -2.29 -6.05
N PHE A 94 -9.23 -2.88 -6.48
CA PHE A 94 -7.89 -2.41 -6.17
C PHE A 94 -7.18 -1.89 -7.43
N ARG A 95 -6.47 -0.78 -7.30
CA ARG A 95 -5.75 -0.13 -8.40
C ARG A 95 -4.73 -1.07 -9.05
N GLY A 96 -4.73 -1.23 -10.37
CA GLY A 96 -3.79 -2.12 -11.06
C GLY A 96 -4.11 -3.62 -10.95
N LEU A 97 -5.27 -3.98 -10.38
CA LEU A 97 -5.78 -5.36 -10.33
C LEU A 97 -7.19 -5.44 -10.96
N SER A 98 -7.31 -5.00 -12.21
CA SER A 98 -8.55 -5.21 -12.97
C SER A 98 -8.83 -6.71 -13.16
N LEU A 99 -10.10 -7.06 -13.29
CA LEU A 99 -10.56 -8.40 -13.65
C LEU A 99 -11.00 -8.49 -15.12
N GLU A 100 -10.74 -7.42 -15.89
CA GLU A 100 -11.02 -7.35 -17.32
C GLU A 100 -9.70 -7.50 -18.08
N ALA A 101 -9.57 -8.53 -18.94
CA ALA A 101 -8.32 -8.80 -19.66
C ALA A 101 -7.90 -7.64 -20.57
N ALA A 102 -8.86 -6.84 -21.06
CA ALA A 102 -8.60 -5.66 -21.89
C ALA A 102 -7.76 -4.59 -21.17
N ASP A 103 -7.92 -4.43 -19.85
CA ASP A 103 -7.18 -3.44 -19.06
C ASP A 103 -5.70 -3.82 -18.89
N HIS A 104 -5.38 -5.08 -19.15
CA HIS A 104 -4.02 -5.62 -19.11
C HIS A 104 -3.36 -5.73 -20.49
N ALA A 105 -4.06 -5.35 -21.56
CA ALA A 105 -3.60 -5.46 -22.94
C ALA A 105 -2.66 -4.31 -23.36
N HIS A 106 -1.69 -3.98 -22.50
CA HIS A 106 -0.79 -2.85 -22.68
C HIS A 106 0.04 -2.97 -23.97
N PRO A 107 0.15 -1.90 -24.80
CA PRO A 107 0.86 -1.96 -26.08
C PRO A 107 2.37 -2.19 -25.92
N TRP A 108 2.93 -1.78 -24.79
CA TRP A 108 4.35 -1.95 -24.45
C TRP A 108 4.68 -3.37 -23.94
N LEU A 109 3.67 -4.20 -23.61
CA LEU A 109 3.87 -5.62 -23.33
C LEU A 109 3.83 -6.46 -24.61
N PRO A 110 4.79 -7.39 -24.81
CA PRO A 110 4.71 -8.40 -25.86
C PRO A 110 3.40 -9.21 -25.76
N ALA A 111 2.79 -9.54 -26.91
CA ALA A 111 1.47 -10.18 -26.93
C ALA A 111 1.43 -11.54 -26.23
N ASP A 112 2.53 -12.30 -26.25
CA ASP A 112 2.68 -13.58 -25.54
C ASP A 112 2.81 -13.43 -24.02
N ARG A 113 3.09 -12.22 -23.54
CA ARG A 113 3.29 -11.85 -22.13
C ARG A 113 2.12 -11.11 -21.51
N ARG A 114 1.08 -10.80 -22.29
CA ARG A 114 -0.14 -10.16 -21.78
C ARG A 114 -0.97 -11.18 -21.02
N LEU A 115 -1.62 -10.70 -19.96
CA LEU A 115 -2.66 -11.47 -19.27
C LEU A 115 -3.80 -11.78 -20.22
N ARG A 116 -4.40 -12.95 -20.01
CA ARG A 116 -5.48 -13.51 -20.82
C ARG A 116 -6.74 -13.64 -19.98
N GLU A 117 -7.87 -13.88 -20.64
CA GLU A 117 -9.15 -14.17 -19.98
C GLU A 117 -9.03 -15.28 -18.91
N GLU A 118 -8.27 -16.35 -19.21
CA GLU A 118 -8.03 -17.45 -18.28
C GLU A 118 -7.26 -17.04 -17.01
N ASP A 119 -6.46 -15.98 -17.07
CA ASP A 119 -5.69 -15.48 -15.93
C ASP A 119 -6.54 -14.67 -14.94
N MET A 120 -7.71 -14.17 -15.37
CA MET A 120 -8.58 -13.33 -14.52
C MET A 120 -9.11 -14.10 -13.31
N ALA A 121 -9.28 -15.41 -13.42
CA ALA A 121 -9.61 -16.27 -12.29
C ALA A 121 -8.52 -16.24 -11.21
N VAL A 122 -7.24 -16.13 -11.59
CA VAL A 122 -6.14 -15.99 -10.63
C VAL A 122 -6.15 -14.60 -10.01
N LEU A 123 -6.35 -13.54 -10.80
CA LEU A 123 -6.43 -12.17 -10.27
C LEU A 123 -7.60 -12.01 -9.29
N ALA A 124 -8.75 -12.62 -9.55
CA ALA A 124 -9.89 -12.61 -8.65
C ALA A 124 -9.57 -13.28 -7.29
N VAL A 125 -8.69 -14.28 -7.28
CA VAL A 125 -8.25 -14.92 -6.03
C VAL A 125 -7.24 -14.04 -5.28
N LEU A 126 -6.38 -13.30 -5.99
CA LEU A 126 -5.49 -12.31 -5.38
C LEU A 126 -6.28 -11.13 -4.79
N ASP A 127 -7.31 -10.67 -5.51
CA ASP A 127 -8.26 -9.65 -5.05
C ASP A 127 -8.94 -10.09 -3.74
N ALA A 128 -9.56 -11.27 -3.74
CA ALA A 128 -10.22 -11.81 -2.56
C ALA A 128 -9.25 -12.04 -1.39
N TRP A 129 -7.98 -12.39 -1.67
CA TRP A 129 -6.98 -12.52 -0.63
C TRP A 129 -6.65 -11.16 -0.01
N LEU A 130 -6.43 -10.11 -0.80
CA LEU A 130 -6.11 -8.80 -0.27
C LEU A 130 -7.30 -8.22 0.50
N ASP A 131 -8.52 -8.41 0.02
CA ASP A 131 -9.75 -8.04 0.73
C ASP A 131 -9.81 -8.68 2.12
N GLY A 132 -9.50 -9.97 2.23
CA GLY A 132 -9.50 -10.69 3.50
C GLY A 132 -8.30 -10.39 4.41
N ALA A 133 -7.16 -9.96 3.85
CA ALA A 133 -5.92 -9.73 4.61
C ALA A 133 -5.67 -8.27 4.96
N GLY A 134 -6.24 -7.33 4.21
CA GLY A 134 -5.85 -5.92 4.24
C GLY A 134 -6.07 -5.24 5.58
N ASP A 135 -7.20 -5.49 6.26
CA ASP A 135 -7.46 -4.96 7.61
C ASP A 135 -6.40 -5.42 8.62
N GLY A 136 -5.97 -6.69 8.53
CA GLY A 136 -4.94 -7.24 9.38
C GLY A 136 -3.57 -6.60 9.12
N LEU A 137 -3.22 -6.36 7.86
CA LEU A 137 -1.98 -5.70 7.48
C LEU A 137 -1.99 -4.21 7.86
N ALA A 138 -3.10 -3.50 7.62
CA ALA A 138 -3.29 -2.12 8.02
C ALA A 138 -3.15 -1.96 9.55
N ARG A 139 -3.75 -2.89 10.30
CA ARG A 139 -3.63 -2.91 11.75
C ARG A 139 -2.20 -3.21 12.20
N LEU A 140 -1.51 -4.16 11.56
CA LEU A 140 -0.11 -4.48 11.84
C LEU A 140 0.77 -3.23 11.68
N CYS A 141 0.62 -2.46 10.60
CA CYS A 141 1.37 -1.22 10.41
C CYS A 141 1.08 -0.20 11.54
N LEU A 142 -0.19 0.01 11.88
CA LEU A 142 -0.59 0.93 12.95
C LEU A 142 -0.06 0.51 14.33
N ASP A 143 -0.04 -0.79 14.62
CA ASP A 143 0.51 -1.36 15.86
C ASP A 143 2.04 -1.26 15.93
N ARG A 144 2.72 -0.95 14.81
CA ARG A 144 4.18 -0.81 14.75
C ARG A 144 4.67 0.62 14.53
N VAL A 145 3.78 1.61 14.59
CA VAL A 145 4.14 3.04 14.58
C VAL A 145 5.24 3.30 15.64
N PRO A 146 6.45 3.76 15.22
CA PRO A 146 7.57 3.99 16.14
C PRO A 146 7.38 5.29 16.93
N ALA A 147 8.04 5.45 18.08
CA ALA A 147 7.81 6.60 18.96
C ALA A 147 8.55 7.91 18.60
N GLU A 148 9.73 7.81 18.01
CA GLU A 148 10.64 8.97 17.84
C GLU A 148 10.92 9.31 16.37
N ARG A 149 10.21 8.68 15.43
CA ARG A 149 10.44 8.82 13.99
C ARG A 149 9.18 9.24 13.27
N PRO A 150 8.91 10.56 13.16
CA PRO A 150 7.65 11.07 12.62
C PRO A 150 7.41 10.62 11.18
N PHE A 151 8.44 10.61 10.31
CA PHE A 151 8.31 10.17 8.92
C PHE A 151 7.80 8.72 8.79
N VAL A 152 8.41 7.79 9.53
CA VAL A 152 7.96 6.40 9.54
C VAL A 152 6.56 6.29 10.16
N ALA A 153 6.30 7.05 11.23
CA ALA A 153 5.00 7.04 11.90
C ALA A 153 3.86 7.45 10.95
N VAL A 154 4.06 8.50 10.16
CA VAL A 154 3.03 8.96 9.20
C VAL A 154 2.88 8.01 8.01
N GLN A 155 3.94 7.34 7.58
CA GLN A 155 3.84 6.31 6.54
C GLN A 155 3.00 5.12 7.02
N LEU A 156 3.30 4.56 8.19
CA LEU A 156 2.57 3.41 8.74
C LEU A 156 1.12 3.74 9.09
N ALA A 157 0.87 4.91 9.70
CA ALA A 157 -0.49 5.39 9.97
C ALA A 157 -1.23 5.75 8.66
N GLY A 158 -0.52 6.29 7.68
CA GLY A 158 -1.02 6.63 6.34
C GLY A 158 -1.51 5.41 5.58
N GLY A 159 -0.80 4.29 5.65
CA GLY A 159 -1.26 3.02 5.09
C GLY A 159 -2.59 2.56 5.68
N HIS A 160 -2.76 2.67 7.00
CA HIS A 160 -4.02 2.35 7.67
C HIS A 160 -5.15 3.30 7.24
N ALA A 161 -4.90 4.61 7.26
CA ALA A 161 -5.87 5.61 6.84
C ALA A 161 -6.31 5.40 5.37
N GLY A 162 -5.34 5.24 4.47
CA GLY A 162 -5.59 4.99 3.05
C GLY A 162 -6.35 3.70 2.79
N TRP A 163 -5.97 2.61 3.49
CA TRP A 163 -6.67 1.34 3.39
C TRP A 163 -8.17 1.46 3.72
N HIS A 164 -8.50 2.30 4.69
CA HIS A 164 -9.89 2.52 5.13
C HIS A 164 -10.57 3.71 4.44
N GLY A 165 -10.02 4.17 3.30
CA GLY A 165 -10.66 5.12 2.41
C GLY A 165 -10.49 6.60 2.80
N ALA A 166 -9.54 6.93 3.68
CA ALA A 166 -9.18 8.32 3.90
C ALA A 166 -8.60 8.93 2.62
N ARG A 167 -9.04 10.12 2.25
CA ARG A 167 -8.61 10.77 1.01
C ARG A 167 -7.47 11.75 1.27
N ASP A 168 -7.69 12.68 2.18
CA ASP A 168 -6.78 13.81 2.40
C ASP A 168 -5.90 13.57 3.64
N LEU A 169 -6.32 12.68 4.55
CA LEU A 169 -5.60 12.40 5.80
C LEU A 169 -4.16 11.89 5.61
N PRO A 170 -3.86 10.91 4.73
CA PRO A 170 -2.48 10.45 4.53
C PRO A 170 -1.55 11.58 4.06
N HIS A 171 -2.04 12.43 3.14
CA HIS A 171 -1.28 13.57 2.65
C HIS A 171 -1.08 14.63 3.75
N ALA A 172 -2.11 14.92 4.53
CA ALA A 172 -2.02 15.86 5.65
C ALA A 172 -1.00 15.41 6.71
N MET A 173 -0.93 14.10 7.03
CA MET A 173 0.10 13.56 7.91
C MET A 173 1.50 13.70 7.32
N GLN A 174 1.67 13.45 6.02
CA GLN A 174 2.96 13.64 5.35
C GLN A 174 3.43 15.11 5.43
N MET A 175 2.57 16.07 5.07
CA MET A 175 2.88 17.49 5.18
C MET A 175 3.24 17.91 6.61
N TRP A 176 2.56 17.35 7.62
CA TRP A 176 2.93 17.59 9.02
C TRP A 176 4.33 17.07 9.34
N ALA A 177 4.70 15.87 8.87
CA ALA A 177 6.04 15.33 9.06
C ALA A 177 7.10 16.16 8.33
N ASP A 178 6.75 16.77 7.20
CA ASP A 178 7.59 17.73 6.46
C ASP A 178 7.72 19.10 7.16
N GLY A 179 6.97 19.34 8.25
CA GLY A 179 7.04 20.55 9.06
C GLY A 179 6.07 21.66 8.63
N GLU A 180 5.09 21.35 7.78
CA GLU A 180 4.11 22.33 7.32
C GLU A 180 3.15 22.76 8.46
N SER A 181 2.71 24.02 8.38
CA SER A 181 1.75 24.55 9.35
C SER A 181 0.35 23.97 9.13
N LEU A 182 -0.44 23.84 10.20
CA LEU A 182 -1.82 23.37 10.11
C LEU A 182 -2.68 24.22 9.13
N THR A 183 -2.42 25.52 9.06
CA THR A 183 -3.08 26.42 8.11
C THR A 183 -2.75 26.05 6.66
N ALA A 184 -1.48 25.78 6.35
CA ALA A 184 -1.06 25.36 5.01
C ALA A 184 -1.65 23.99 4.66
N ILE A 185 -1.60 23.03 5.58
CA ILE A 185 -2.16 21.68 5.40
C ILE A 185 -3.65 21.74 5.07
N ARG A 186 -4.44 22.56 5.79
CA ARG A 186 -5.87 22.72 5.55
C ARG A 186 -6.20 23.44 4.24
N ALA A 187 -5.27 24.24 3.72
CA ALA A 187 -5.44 24.91 2.44
C ALA A 187 -5.36 23.91 1.26
N GLU A 188 -4.58 22.83 1.40
CA GLU A 188 -4.50 21.75 0.40
C GLU A 188 -5.73 20.83 0.43
N GLY A 189 -6.34 20.61 1.60
CA GLY A 189 -7.53 19.79 1.72
C GLY A 189 -8.14 19.80 3.13
N ALA A 190 -9.45 20.04 3.20
CA ALA A 190 -10.20 19.97 4.44
C ALA A 190 -10.67 18.53 4.70
N PRO A 191 -10.53 18.00 5.93
CA PRO A 191 -10.89 16.62 6.21
C PRO A 191 -12.40 16.39 6.06
N ASP A 192 -12.75 15.35 5.31
CA ASP A 192 -14.13 14.88 5.17
C ASP A 192 -14.57 14.04 6.39
N ALA A 193 -15.76 13.45 6.34
CA ALA A 193 -16.27 12.64 7.45
C ALA A 193 -15.42 11.36 7.70
N THR A 194 -14.87 10.76 6.65
CA THR A 194 -14.03 9.57 6.72
C THR A 194 -12.66 9.92 7.30
N ASP A 195 -12.03 11.00 6.82
CA ASP A 195 -10.78 11.52 7.36
C ASP A 195 -10.92 11.85 8.86
N ARG A 196 -12.02 12.49 9.26
CA ARG A 196 -12.28 12.84 10.67
C ARG A 196 -12.37 11.63 11.58
N ARG A 197 -13.13 10.62 11.15
CA ARG A 197 -13.30 9.38 11.90
C ARG A 197 -11.94 8.67 12.07
N LEU A 198 -11.20 8.49 10.97
CA LEU A 198 -9.93 7.76 10.98
C LEU A 198 -8.84 8.51 11.75
N ALA A 199 -8.76 9.83 11.66
CA ALA A 199 -7.81 10.61 12.46
C ALA A 199 -8.05 10.42 13.97
N GLY A 200 -9.31 10.37 14.40
CA GLY A 200 -9.67 10.08 15.79
C GLY A 200 -9.26 8.68 16.23
N GLU A 201 -9.58 7.66 15.43
CA GLU A 201 -9.20 6.26 15.68
C GLU A 201 -7.68 6.08 15.77
N ILE A 202 -6.94 6.65 14.82
CA ILE A 202 -5.47 6.60 14.79
C ILE A 202 -4.88 7.34 15.99
N ALA A 203 -5.34 8.56 16.29
CA ALA A 203 -4.85 9.34 17.42
C ALA A 203 -5.05 8.64 18.77
N LEU A 204 -6.14 7.88 18.92
CA LEU A 204 -6.36 7.03 20.09
C LEU A 204 -5.39 5.84 20.11
N ALA A 205 -5.18 5.17 18.97
CA ALA A 205 -4.34 3.98 18.89
C ALA A 205 -2.84 4.25 19.10
N ILE A 206 -2.36 5.44 18.74
CA ILE A 206 -0.93 5.79 18.80
C ILE A 206 -0.59 6.77 19.92
N GLY A 207 -1.57 7.32 20.65
CA GLY A 207 -1.39 8.47 21.54
C GLY A 207 -0.22 8.38 22.52
N ASP A 208 -0.03 7.21 23.14
CA ASP A 208 1.07 7.01 24.09
C ASP A 208 2.44 6.85 23.43
N ARG A 209 2.47 6.38 22.18
CA ARG A 209 3.70 6.09 21.42
C ARG A 209 4.14 7.30 20.58
N GLN A 210 3.20 7.99 19.96
CA GLN A 210 3.41 9.12 19.07
C GLN A 210 2.51 10.30 19.47
N PRO A 211 2.77 10.93 20.63
CA PRO A 211 1.91 11.99 21.15
C PRO A 211 1.85 13.22 20.24
N ALA A 212 2.94 13.53 19.53
CA ALA A 212 2.98 14.67 18.62
C ALA A 212 2.07 14.47 17.40
N LEU A 213 2.15 13.30 16.74
CA LEU A 213 1.26 12.96 15.64
C LEU A 213 -0.20 12.84 16.10
N ALA A 214 -0.45 12.24 17.27
CA ALA A 214 -1.79 12.15 17.84
C ALA A 214 -2.39 13.54 18.16
N ALA A 215 -1.58 14.49 18.64
CA ALA A 215 -2.02 15.86 18.85
C ALA A 215 -2.37 16.55 17.52
N PHE A 216 -1.49 16.44 16.52
CA PHE A 216 -1.76 16.95 15.18
C PHE A 216 -3.07 16.40 14.60
N LEU A 217 -3.31 15.09 14.69
CA LEU A 217 -4.53 14.46 14.16
C LEU A 217 -5.79 15.04 14.80
N ARG A 218 -5.77 15.32 16.11
CA ARG A 218 -6.90 15.95 16.82
C ARG A 218 -7.10 17.40 16.37
N ASP A 219 -6.01 18.14 16.22
CA ASP A 219 -6.06 19.53 15.78
C ASP A 219 -6.52 19.64 14.32
N TYR A 220 -6.08 18.72 13.45
CA TYR A 220 -6.45 18.66 12.04
C TYR A 220 -7.97 18.57 11.85
N VAL A 221 -8.62 17.75 12.67
CA VAL A 221 -10.07 17.47 12.56
C VAL A 221 -10.95 18.33 13.45
N ALA A 222 -10.37 19.13 14.34
CA ALA A 222 -11.11 20.13 15.10
C ALA A 222 -11.77 21.14 14.14
N GLU A 223 -12.98 21.61 14.45
CA GLU A 223 -13.60 22.68 13.66
C GLU A 223 -12.67 23.91 13.61
N ALA A 224 -12.53 24.52 12.44
CA ALA A 224 -11.86 25.81 12.36
C ALA A 224 -12.68 26.81 13.19
N PRO A 225 -12.05 27.60 14.09
CA PRO A 225 -12.79 28.63 14.80
C PRO A 225 -13.48 29.54 13.78
N PRO A 226 -14.70 30.02 14.06
CA PRO A 226 -15.37 30.97 13.19
C PRO A 226 -14.46 32.19 12.98
N ALA A 227 -14.37 32.64 11.73
CA ALA A 227 -13.55 33.78 11.32
C ALA A 227 -13.94 35.09 12.02
#